data_AF-S5TA43-F1
#
_entry.id   AF-S5TA43-F1
#
_cell.length_a   1.000
_cell.length_b   1.000
_cell.length_c   1.000
_cell.angle_alpha   90.00
_cell.angle_beta   90.00
_cell.angle_gamma   90.00
#
_symmetry.space_group_name_H-M   'P 1'
#
loop_
_entity.id
_entity.type
_entity.pdbx_description
1 polymer ?
#
loop_
_entity_poly.entity_id
_entity_poly.type
_entity_poly.pdbx_seq_one_letter_code
_entity_poly.pdbx_strand_id
1 'polypeptide(L)'
;MEKPIIPDNEQSRLKALHSLNVLDTPPEERFDRLTRLAKRMFNVPIALVSLVDENRQWFKSCVGLSVCETPRDISFCGHTILGNDIFIVPDTLVDPRFADNPLVLNDPFIRFYAGCPLRHLDGSMLGTLCIIDQEPRDISQEDLDILNDLADLASRELMAIELATLDELTKISNRRGFIKLAEHSLTICTRQNIPVSIAFLDLNSFKPINDTFGHAEGDTALIAFAELMKKSFRKSDVFARIGGDEFAILLTDTLAQPAEKTMARFRRALRLYNKTANRGYNIEFSEGIIPIDLEQTPSIESLLNQADSLMYQQKNTSRK
;
A
#
# COMPACT_ATOMS: atom_id res chain seq x y z
N MET A 1 21.58 -13.34 -17.58
CA MET A 1 21.32 -12.72 -16.27
C MET A 1 20.29 -13.59 -15.65
N GLU A 2 20.55 -14.08 -14.45
CA GLU A 2 19.57 -14.89 -13.75
C GLU A 2 18.46 -13.97 -13.25
N LYS A 3 17.21 -14.31 -13.61
CA LYS A 3 16.06 -13.57 -13.10
C LYS A 3 15.79 -14.04 -11.67
N PRO A 4 15.46 -13.13 -10.74
CA PRO A 4 15.10 -13.54 -9.40
C PRO A 4 13.89 -14.47 -9.44
N ILE A 5 13.99 -15.59 -8.73
CA ILE A 5 12.89 -16.54 -8.58
C ILE A 5 11.76 -15.85 -7.79
N ILE A 6 10.52 -16.28 -8.02
CA ILE A 6 9.38 -15.84 -7.23
C ILE A 6 9.30 -16.70 -5.96
N PRO A 7 9.30 -16.13 -4.75
CA PRO A 7 9.24 -16.90 -3.51
C PRO A 7 7.90 -17.64 -3.36
N ASP A 8 7.91 -18.78 -2.67
CA ASP A 8 6.71 -19.63 -2.49
C ASP A 8 5.54 -18.89 -1.81
N ASN A 9 5.85 -17.91 -0.95
CA ASN A 9 4.88 -17.08 -0.24
C ASN A 9 4.57 -15.75 -0.94
N GLU A 10 4.85 -15.59 -2.24
CA GLU A 10 4.72 -14.32 -2.97
C GLU A 10 3.34 -13.67 -2.82
N GLN A 11 2.26 -14.45 -2.87
CA GLN A 11 0.90 -13.89 -2.75
C GLN A 11 0.69 -13.22 -1.37
N SER A 12 1.17 -13.86 -0.30
CA SER A 12 1.10 -13.31 1.05
C SER A 12 2.02 -12.09 1.19
N ARG A 13 3.24 -12.17 0.64
CA ARG A 13 4.23 -11.09 0.64
C ARG A 13 3.71 -9.84 -0.06
N LEU A 14 3.10 -9.99 -1.24
CA LEU A 14 2.47 -8.89 -1.99
C LEU A 14 1.28 -8.32 -1.23
N LYS A 15 0.48 -9.17 -0.57
CA LYS A 15 -0.64 -8.70 0.26
C LYS A 15 -0.14 -7.84 1.42
N ALA A 16 0.94 -8.25 2.10
CA ALA A 16 1.57 -7.47 3.16
C ALA A 16 2.19 -6.17 2.63
N LEU A 17 2.87 -6.21 1.48
CA LEU A 17 3.39 -5.00 0.85
C LEU A 17 2.28 -3.99 0.50
N HIS A 18 1.17 -4.49 -0.05
CA HIS A 18 0.04 -3.65 -0.45
C HIS A 18 -0.74 -3.13 0.77
N SER A 19 -0.78 -3.85 1.90
CA SER A 19 -1.44 -3.36 3.13
C SER A 19 -0.73 -2.14 3.74
N LEU A 20 0.59 -2.02 3.54
CA LEU A 20 1.35 -0.84 3.95
C LEU A 20 0.90 0.45 3.25
N ASN A 21 0.25 0.35 2.08
CA ASN A 21 -0.17 1.50 1.29
C ASN A 21 0.96 2.52 1.06
N VAL A 22 2.17 2.00 0.85
CA VAL A 22 3.42 2.79 0.76
C VAL A 22 3.94 2.93 -0.67
N LEU A 23 3.54 2.02 -1.57
CA LEU A 23 3.91 2.08 -2.98
C LEU A 23 3.32 3.34 -3.63
N ASP A 24 4.08 3.91 -4.58
CA ASP A 24 3.76 5.12 -5.33
C ASP A 24 3.60 6.40 -4.48
N THR A 25 3.70 6.32 -3.16
CA THR A 25 3.58 7.50 -2.29
C THR A 25 4.79 8.44 -2.39
N PRO A 26 4.62 9.74 -2.08
CA PRO A 26 5.73 10.71 -2.08
C PRO A 26 6.92 10.30 -1.18
N PRO A 27 8.12 10.86 -1.41
CA PRO A 27 9.25 10.70 -0.51
C PRO A 27 8.92 11.12 0.92
N GLU A 28 9.55 10.46 1.90
CA GLU A 28 9.35 10.78 3.31
C GLU A 28 10.71 10.84 4.02
N GLU A 29 10.98 11.94 4.73
CA GLU A 29 12.27 12.23 5.36
C GLU A 29 12.78 11.10 6.26
N ARG A 30 11.88 10.35 6.90
CA ARG A 30 12.25 9.19 7.71
C ARG A 30 13.01 8.11 6.92
N PHE A 31 12.69 7.88 5.65
CA PHE A 31 13.43 6.95 4.78
C PHE A 31 14.63 7.63 4.10
N ASP A 32 14.48 8.89 3.69
CA ASP A 32 15.56 9.69 3.07
C ASP A 32 16.74 9.91 4.01
N ARG A 33 16.45 10.02 5.30
CA ARG A 33 17.48 10.02 6.34
C ARG A 33 18.28 8.72 6.35
N LEU A 34 17.63 7.56 6.24
CA LEU A 34 18.30 6.26 6.30
C LEU A 34 19.20 6.03 5.09
N THR A 35 18.73 6.32 3.88
CA THR A 35 19.54 6.21 2.66
C THR A 35 20.71 7.20 2.66
N ARG A 36 20.50 8.44 3.11
CA ARG A 36 21.57 9.43 3.29
C ARG A 36 22.60 9.02 4.33
N LEU A 37 22.19 8.40 5.43
CA LEU A 37 23.10 7.88 6.45
C LEU A 37 23.88 6.68 5.92
N ALA A 38 23.21 5.69 5.32
CA ALA A 38 23.86 4.53 4.69
C ALA A 38 24.94 4.99 3.69
N LYS A 39 24.58 5.91 2.77
CA LYS A 39 25.53 6.48 1.82
C LYS A 39 26.81 7.01 2.49
N ARG A 40 26.66 7.76 3.58
CA ARG A 40 27.78 8.40 4.29
C ARG A 40 28.60 7.41 5.11
N MET A 41 27.93 6.50 5.83
CA MET A 41 28.58 5.54 6.72
C MET A 41 29.40 4.53 5.92
N PHE A 42 28.84 4.04 4.81
CA PHE A 42 29.52 3.09 3.96
C PHE A 42 30.40 3.74 2.89
N ASN A 43 30.33 5.06 2.70
CA ASN A 43 31.06 5.77 1.63
C ASN A 43 30.82 5.14 0.24
N VAL A 44 29.54 4.95 -0.10
CA VAL A 44 29.10 4.43 -1.42
C VAL A 44 28.43 5.54 -2.23
N PRO A 45 28.34 5.46 -3.57
CA PRO A 45 27.63 6.44 -4.37
C PRO A 45 26.09 6.33 -4.23
N ILE A 46 25.58 5.10 -4.05
CA ILE A 46 24.15 4.77 -4.13
C ILE A 46 23.67 4.01 -2.88
N ALA A 47 22.53 4.42 -2.35
CA ALA A 47 21.83 3.71 -1.27
C ALA A 47 20.31 3.83 -1.45
N LEU A 48 19.58 2.72 -1.27
CA LEU A 48 18.15 2.63 -1.57
C LEU A 48 17.38 1.97 -0.42
N VAL A 49 16.19 2.51 -0.13
CA VAL A 49 15.10 1.74 0.47
C VAL A 49 14.19 1.33 -0.68
N SER A 50 14.25 0.05 -1.03
CA SER A 50 13.66 -0.53 -2.21
C SER A 50 12.57 -1.53 -1.80
N LEU A 51 11.41 -1.47 -2.42
CA LEU A 51 10.28 -2.38 -2.20
C LEU A 51 10.05 -3.21 -3.46
N VAL A 52 9.92 -4.52 -3.31
CA VAL A 52 9.77 -5.43 -4.45
C VAL A 52 8.29 -5.73 -4.65
N ASP A 53 7.71 -5.18 -5.71
CA ASP A 53 6.31 -5.42 -6.11
C ASP A 53 6.21 -6.58 -7.11
N GLU A 54 5.03 -6.84 -7.67
CA GLU A 54 4.79 -7.99 -8.55
C GLU A 54 5.77 -8.04 -9.73
N ASN A 55 5.87 -6.94 -10.49
CA ASN A 55 6.66 -6.85 -11.73
C ASN A 55 7.79 -5.79 -11.69
N ARG A 56 7.91 -5.06 -10.58
CA ARG A 56 8.86 -3.94 -10.44
C ARG A 56 9.54 -3.93 -9.07
N GLN A 57 10.67 -3.25 -9.00
CA GLN A 57 11.30 -2.78 -7.78
C GLN A 57 11.06 -1.28 -7.69
N TRP A 58 10.33 -0.82 -6.66
CA TRP A 58 9.98 0.59 -6.48
C TRP A 58 10.76 1.20 -5.31
N PHE A 59 11.28 2.42 -5.46
CA PHE A 59 12.20 3.01 -4.49
C PHE A 59 11.45 3.99 -3.58
N LYS A 60 11.26 3.60 -2.32
CA LYS A 60 10.68 4.48 -1.31
C LYS A 60 11.61 5.63 -0.94
N SER A 61 12.91 5.36 -0.98
CA SER A 61 13.94 6.37 -0.86
C SER A 61 15.12 5.97 -1.72
N CYS A 62 15.72 6.95 -2.38
CA CYS A 62 16.80 6.75 -3.33
C CYS A 62 17.78 7.90 -3.23
N VAL A 63 19.06 7.56 -3.02
CA VAL A 63 20.17 8.51 -3.19
C VAL A 63 21.14 7.92 -4.18
N GLY A 64 21.51 8.70 -5.21
CA GLY A 64 22.52 8.32 -6.19
C GLY A 64 21.99 7.79 -7.52
N LEU A 65 20.67 7.62 -7.70
CA LEU A 65 20.03 7.33 -8.98
C LEU A 65 18.98 8.40 -9.33
N SER A 66 18.71 8.55 -10.63
CA SER A 66 17.68 9.46 -11.17
C SER A 66 16.31 8.81 -11.38
N VAL A 67 16.25 7.48 -11.30
CA VAL A 67 15.03 6.68 -11.46
C VAL A 67 14.40 6.35 -10.12
N CYS A 68 13.07 6.15 -10.11
CA CYS A 68 12.31 5.79 -8.91
C CYS A 68 11.90 4.31 -8.87
N GLU A 69 12.11 3.58 -9.96
CA GLU A 69 11.83 2.15 -10.04
C GLU A 69 12.62 1.49 -11.17
N THR A 70 12.72 0.15 -11.11
CA THR A 70 13.28 -0.70 -12.17
C THR A 70 12.41 -1.95 -12.34
N PRO A 71 12.46 -2.62 -13.51
CA PRO A 71 11.87 -3.95 -13.65
C PRO A 71 12.39 -4.92 -12.58
N ARG A 72 11.53 -5.81 -12.07
CA ARG A 72 11.92 -6.81 -11.06
C ARG A 72 12.92 -7.82 -11.62
N ASP A 73 12.84 -8.15 -12.91
CA ASP A 73 13.69 -9.18 -13.49
C ASP A 73 15.17 -8.79 -13.58
N ILE A 74 15.49 -7.50 -13.62
CA ILE A 74 16.87 -6.98 -13.54
C ILE A 74 17.30 -6.61 -12.12
N SER A 75 16.47 -6.87 -11.11
CA SER A 75 16.72 -6.40 -9.74
C SER A 75 17.65 -7.31 -8.94
N PHE A 76 18.61 -6.69 -8.25
CA PHE A 76 19.37 -7.33 -7.16
C PHE A 76 18.45 -7.58 -5.96
N CYS A 77 17.58 -6.63 -5.63
CA CYS A 77 16.69 -6.72 -4.48
C CYS A 77 15.69 -7.88 -4.60
N GLY A 78 15.29 -8.25 -5.83
CA GLY A 78 14.47 -9.43 -6.09
C GLY A 78 15.16 -10.74 -5.67
N HIS A 79 16.49 -10.80 -5.72
CA HIS A 79 17.26 -11.94 -5.22
C HIS A 79 17.41 -11.88 -3.70
N THR A 80 17.64 -10.69 -3.15
CA THR A 80 17.79 -10.46 -1.70
C THR A 80 16.57 -10.89 -0.90
N ILE A 81 15.35 -10.64 -1.39
CA ILE A 81 14.11 -11.00 -0.67
C ILE A 81 13.86 -12.52 -0.57
N LEU A 82 14.69 -13.35 -1.22
CA LEU A 82 14.59 -14.81 -1.15
C LEU A 82 15.28 -15.38 0.10
N GLY A 83 16.13 -14.58 0.76
CA GLY A 83 16.85 -14.96 1.96
C GLY A 83 16.44 -14.16 3.20
N ASN A 84 16.90 -14.60 4.37
CA ASN A 84 16.74 -13.88 5.63
C ASN A 84 17.94 -13.00 5.98
N ASP A 85 19.09 -13.29 5.38
CA ASP A 85 20.37 -12.67 5.69
C ASP A 85 20.75 -11.63 4.63
N ILE A 86 21.78 -10.84 4.92
CA ILE A 86 22.32 -9.87 3.97
C ILE A 86 22.81 -10.60 2.72
N PHE A 87 22.35 -10.14 1.56
CA PHE A 87 22.79 -10.61 0.26
C PHE A 87 23.93 -9.73 -0.25
N ILE A 88 25.11 -10.32 -0.45
CA ILE A 88 26.34 -9.61 -0.81
C ILE A 88 26.84 -10.11 -2.17
N VAL A 89 27.21 -9.16 -3.03
CA VAL A 89 27.88 -9.39 -4.31
C VAL A 89 29.12 -8.46 -4.33
N PRO A 90 30.31 -8.99 -4.00
CA PRO A 90 31.54 -8.19 -3.95
C PRO A 90 31.95 -7.60 -5.31
N ASP A 91 31.75 -8.38 -6.38
CA ASP A 91 31.96 -7.96 -7.77
C ASP A 91 30.91 -8.63 -8.68
N THR A 92 30.04 -7.82 -9.28
CA THR A 92 28.98 -8.28 -10.19
C THR A 92 29.49 -8.80 -11.53
N LEU A 93 30.70 -8.42 -11.97
CA LEU A 93 31.24 -8.88 -13.26
C LEU A 93 31.65 -10.36 -13.25
N VAL A 94 31.97 -10.89 -12.07
CA VAL A 94 32.35 -12.29 -11.88
C VAL A 94 31.22 -13.13 -11.29
N ASP A 95 30.10 -12.50 -10.91
CA ASP A 95 28.92 -13.18 -10.41
C ASP A 95 28.02 -13.64 -11.58
N PRO A 96 27.84 -14.95 -11.81
CA PRO A 96 27.09 -15.45 -12.96
C PRO A 96 25.61 -15.02 -12.97
N ARG A 97 25.05 -14.60 -11.84
CA ARG A 97 23.68 -14.10 -11.74
C ARG A 97 23.54 -12.72 -12.39
N PHE A 98 24.59 -11.90 -12.31
CA PHE A 98 24.55 -10.47 -12.62
C PHE A 98 25.51 -9.99 -13.71
N ALA A 99 26.48 -10.80 -14.13
CA ALA A 99 27.54 -10.39 -15.06
C ALA A 99 27.04 -9.79 -16.39
N ASP A 100 25.88 -10.22 -16.87
CA ASP A 100 25.21 -9.71 -18.07
C ASP A 100 23.92 -8.91 -17.76
N ASN A 101 23.75 -8.46 -16.51
CA ASN A 101 22.65 -7.58 -16.09
C ASN A 101 22.82 -6.18 -16.73
N PRO A 102 21.75 -5.57 -17.30
CA PRO A 102 21.81 -4.22 -17.85
C PRO A 102 22.36 -3.16 -16.89
N LEU A 103 22.10 -3.25 -15.58
CA LEU A 103 22.59 -2.32 -14.55
C LEU A 103 24.08 -2.48 -14.24
N VAL A 104 24.68 -3.60 -14.66
CA VAL A 104 26.12 -3.90 -14.52
C VAL A 104 26.88 -3.46 -15.78
N LEU A 105 26.30 -3.75 -16.95
CA LEU A 105 26.90 -3.47 -18.26
C LEU A 105 26.72 -2.03 -18.73
N ASN A 106 25.66 -1.36 -18.30
CA ASN A 106 25.36 0.04 -18.63
C ASN A 106 25.26 0.87 -17.35
N ASP A 107 25.00 2.17 -17.48
CA ASP A 107 24.71 3.06 -16.34
C ASP A 107 23.68 2.40 -15.40
N PRO A 108 23.96 2.29 -14.08
CA PRO A 108 25.02 2.99 -13.34
C PRO A 108 26.34 2.22 -13.17
N PHE A 109 26.57 1.12 -13.91
CA PHE A 109 27.76 0.27 -13.86
C PHE A 109 28.01 -0.35 -12.48
N ILE A 110 26.99 -0.97 -11.90
CA ILE A 110 27.07 -1.61 -10.57
C ILE A 110 28.21 -2.63 -10.57
N ARG A 111 29.09 -2.56 -9.56
CA ARG A 111 30.13 -3.56 -9.26
C ARG A 111 29.93 -4.20 -7.90
N PHE A 112 29.52 -3.43 -6.91
CA PHE A 112 29.25 -3.96 -5.58
C PHE A 112 27.77 -3.80 -5.23
N TYR A 113 27.22 -4.81 -4.58
CA TYR A 113 25.88 -4.78 -3.98
C TYR A 113 25.92 -5.43 -2.60
N ALA A 114 25.37 -4.76 -1.59
CA ALA A 114 24.96 -5.40 -0.35
C ALA A 114 23.54 -4.97 0.00
N GLY A 115 22.64 -5.93 0.19
CA GLY A 115 21.24 -5.70 0.50
C GLY A 115 20.80 -6.47 1.71
N CYS A 116 20.22 -5.77 2.69
CA CYS A 116 19.56 -6.38 3.83
C CYS A 116 18.04 -6.42 3.59
N PRO A 117 17.37 -7.58 3.74
CA PRO A 117 15.93 -7.69 3.61
C PRO A 117 15.17 -6.80 4.60
N LEU A 118 14.05 -6.21 4.16
CA LEU A 118 13.11 -5.48 5.01
C LEU A 118 11.97 -6.41 5.43
N ARG A 119 11.94 -6.76 6.72
CA ARG A 119 11.07 -7.80 7.27
C ARG A 119 9.75 -7.21 7.76
N HIS A 120 8.65 -7.84 7.36
CA HIS A 120 7.32 -7.58 7.89
C HIS A 120 7.00 -8.44 9.12
N LEU A 121 6.00 -8.06 9.92
CA LEU A 121 5.61 -8.75 11.15
C LEU A 121 5.19 -10.22 10.93
N ASP A 122 4.66 -10.54 9.75
CA ASP A 122 4.30 -11.92 9.38
C ASP A 122 5.48 -12.76 8.85
N GLY A 123 6.69 -12.19 8.85
CA GLY A 123 7.91 -12.81 8.35
C GLY A 123 8.19 -12.60 6.86
N SER A 124 7.29 -11.96 6.11
CA SER A 124 7.47 -11.67 4.68
C SER A 124 8.59 -10.64 4.43
N MET A 125 9.36 -10.81 3.36
CA MET A 125 10.37 -9.85 2.90
C MET A 125 9.76 -8.87 1.91
N LEU A 126 9.55 -7.63 2.32
CA LEU A 126 8.84 -6.65 1.48
C LEU A 126 9.77 -5.96 0.49
N GLY A 127 11.06 -5.95 0.78
CA GLY A 127 12.05 -5.17 0.05
C GLY A 127 13.43 -5.27 0.68
N THR A 128 14.25 -4.25 0.45
CA THR A 128 15.64 -4.18 0.92
C THR A 128 16.04 -2.76 1.29
N LEU A 129 16.86 -2.63 2.34
CA LEU A 129 17.81 -1.52 2.40
C LEU A 129 19.10 -2.02 1.73
N CYS A 130 19.55 -1.34 0.68
CA CYS A 130 20.77 -1.74 0.00
C CYS A 130 21.73 -0.58 -0.25
N ILE A 131 23.00 -0.94 -0.34
CA ILE A 131 24.12 -0.09 -0.71
C ILE A 131 24.77 -0.63 -1.98
N ILE A 132 25.14 0.28 -2.88
CA ILE A 132 25.58 -0.06 -4.23
C ILE A 132 26.78 0.80 -4.58
N ASP A 133 27.81 0.17 -5.15
CA ASP A 133 29.03 0.84 -5.59
C ASP A 133 29.38 0.52 -7.05
N GLN A 134 30.17 1.41 -7.66
CA GLN A 134 30.71 1.28 -9.02
C GLN A 134 32.10 0.64 -9.03
N GLU A 135 32.66 0.35 -7.86
CA GLU A 135 33.90 -0.39 -7.68
C GLU A 135 33.64 -1.70 -6.90
N PRO A 136 34.37 -2.79 -7.20
CA PRO A 136 34.32 -4.00 -6.38
C PRO A 136 34.71 -3.72 -4.94
N ARG A 137 34.08 -4.43 -3.99
CA ARG A 137 34.29 -4.17 -2.57
C ARG A 137 34.09 -5.39 -1.69
N ASP A 138 34.98 -5.53 -0.71
CA ASP A 138 34.77 -6.39 0.44
C ASP A 138 34.08 -5.59 1.57
N ILE A 139 33.23 -6.28 2.34
CA ILE A 139 32.48 -5.68 3.44
C ILE A 139 32.87 -6.35 4.76
N SER A 140 33.13 -5.56 5.79
CA SER A 140 33.51 -6.06 7.10
C SER A 140 32.29 -6.55 7.89
N GLN A 141 32.51 -7.34 8.95
CA GLN A 141 31.41 -7.75 9.83
C GLN A 141 30.76 -6.55 10.53
N GLU A 142 31.55 -5.56 10.93
CA GLU A 142 31.04 -4.32 11.54
C GLU A 142 30.12 -3.55 10.57
N ASP A 143 30.50 -3.47 9.29
CA ASP A 143 29.66 -2.87 8.26
C ASP A 143 28.34 -3.65 8.06
N LEU A 144 28.39 -4.98 8.11
CA LEU A 144 27.19 -5.82 8.00
C LEU A 144 26.25 -5.61 9.19
N ASP A 145 26.79 -5.49 10.40
CA ASP A 145 26.00 -5.24 11.60
C ASP A 145 25.31 -3.86 11.50
N ILE A 146 26.03 -2.83 11.04
CA ILE A 146 25.46 -1.49 10.78
C ILE A 146 24.37 -1.54 9.70
N LEU A 147 24.58 -2.30 8.63
CA LEU A 147 23.61 -2.40 7.54
C LEU A 147 22.32 -3.08 8.01
N ASN A 148 22.45 -4.14 8.82
CA ASN A 148 21.32 -4.78 9.50
C ASN A 148 20.56 -3.79 10.40
N ASP A 149 21.26 -3.04 11.25
CA ASP A 149 20.62 -2.06 12.15
C ASP A 149 19.82 -0.99 11.37
N LEU A 150 20.38 -0.48 10.27
CA LEU A 150 19.67 0.48 9.42
C LEU A 150 18.46 -0.14 8.72
N ALA A 151 18.54 -1.40 8.30
CA ALA A 151 17.43 -2.12 7.68
C ALA A 151 16.31 -2.43 8.68
N ASP A 152 16.67 -2.73 9.93
CA ASP A 152 15.72 -2.88 11.02
C ASP A 152 14.99 -1.56 11.32
N LEU A 153 15.70 -0.43 11.31
CA LEU A 153 15.07 0.88 11.44
C LEU A 153 14.11 1.16 10.27
N ALA A 154 14.51 0.86 9.03
CA ALA A 154 13.63 1.00 7.87
C ALA A 154 12.38 0.10 7.97
N SER A 155 12.55 -1.14 8.42
CA SER A 155 11.44 -2.08 8.65
C SER A 155 10.47 -1.56 9.70
N ARG A 156 10.97 -1.00 10.81
CA ARG A 156 10.13 -0.39 11.85
C ARG A 156 9.35 0.82 11.33
N GLU A 157 9.96 1.65 10.49
CA GLU A 157 9.26 2.78 9.87
C GLU A 157 8.13 2.32 8.93
N LEU A 158 8.33 1.23 8.19
CA LEU A 158 7.27 0.61 7.39
C LEU A 158 6.11 0.10 8.27
N MET A 159 6.42 -0.61 9.36
CA MET A 159 5.36 -1.08 10.28
C MET A 159 4.62 0.08 10.96
N ALA A 160 5.33 1.16 11.30
CA ALA A 160 4.74 2.35 11.89
C ALA A 160 3.77 3.07 10.93
N ILE A 161 3.98 2.95 9.61
CA ILE A 161 2.97 3.40 8.64
C ILE A 161 1.70 2.58 8.82
N GLU A 162 1.82 1.26 8.69
CA GLU A 162 0.68 0.35 8.69
C GLU A 162 -0.18 0.51 9.94
N LEU A 163 0.44 0.47 11.12
CA LEU A 163 -0.26 0.61 12.40
C LEU A 163 -1.06 1.90 12.50
N ALA A 164 -0.58 2.95 11.86
CA ALA A 164 -1.18 4.26 11.98
C ALA A 164 -2.03 4.64 10.75
N THR A 165 -2.06 3.82 9.69
CA THR A 165 -2.92 4.02 8.51
C THR A 165 -4.02 2.96 8.36
N LEU A 166 -3.99 1.88 9.14
CA LEU A 166 -5.06 0.87 9.16
C LEU A 166 -6.00 1.02 10.36
N ASP A 167 -7.24 0.59 10.18
CA ASP A 167 -8.20 0.37 11.26
C ASP A 167 -7.92 -0.99 11.91
N GLU A 168 -7.76 -1.00 13.23
CA GLU A 168 -7.34 -2.19 13.97
C GLU A 168 -8.35 -3.34 13.86
N LEU A 169 -9.65 -3.03 13.78
CA LEU A 169 -10.72 -4.01 13.74
C LEU A 169 -10.87 -4.61 12.34
N THR A 170 -11.03 -3.76 11.33
CA THR A 170 -11.42 -4.17 9.97
C THR A 170 -10.24 -4.44 9.04
N LYS A 171 -9.03 -4.01 9.43
CA LYS A 171 -7.78 -4.12 8.64
C LYS A 171 -7.88 -3.51 7.24
N ILE A 172 -8.77 -2.54 7.04
CA ILE A 172 -8.75 -1.61 5.90
C ILE A 172 -8.14 -0.29 6.34
N SER A 173 -7.97 0.66 5.43
CA SER A 173 -7.45 1.98 5.79
C SER A 173 -8.34 2.65 6.85
N ASN A 174 -7.73 3.37 7.79
CA ASN A 174 -8.43 4.27 8.69
C ASN A 174 -8.60 5.65 8.03
N ARG A 175 -9.24 6.62 8.72
CA ARG A 175 -9.42 7.99 8.22
C ARG A 175 -8.13 8.64 7.71
N ARG A 176 -7.03 8.49 8.45
CA ARG A 176 -5.72 9.07 8.10
C ARG A 176 -5.13 8.39 6.86
N GLY A 177 -5.20 7.06 6.80
CA GLY A 177 -4.78 6.28 5.64
C GLY A 177 -5.57 6.65 4.39
N PHE A 178 -6.89 6.80 4.52
CA PHE A 178 -7.78 7.20 3.43
C PHE A 178 -7.38 8.54 2.82
N ILE A 179 -7.21 9.59 3.65
CA ILE A 179 -6.88 10.94 3.16
C ILE A 179 -5.56 10.90 2.37
N LYS A 180 -4.51 10.31 2.94
CA LYS A 180 -3.19 10.22 2.29
C LYS A 180 -3.26 9.52 0.92
N LEU A 181 -3.96 8.38 0.86
CA LEU A 181 -4.08 7.61 -0.37
C LEU A 181 -4.96 8.31 -1.39
N ALA A 182 -6.08 8.88 -0.95
CA ALA A 182 -7.01 9.56 -1.83
C ALA A 182 -6.40 10.83 -2.46
N GLU A 183 -5.66 11.64 -1.69
CA GLU A 183 -4.93 12.80 -2.21
C GLU A 183 -3.90 12.39 -3.27
N HIS A 184 -3.16 11.31 -3.02
CA HIS A 184 -2.20 10.79 -3.95
C HIS A 184 -2.85 10.28 -5.25
N SER A 185 -3.89 9.45 -5.13
CA SER A 185 -4.66 8.94 -6.27
C SER A 185 -5.28 10.09 -7.08
N LEU A 186 -5.81 11.13 -6.43
CA LEU A 186 -6.32 12.31 -7.12
C LEU A 186 -5.24 13.02 -7.94
N THR A 187 -4.04 13.19 -7.38
CA THR A 187 -2.93 13.81 -8.11
C THR A 187 -2.62 13.08 -9.42
N ILE A 188 -2.58 11.74 -9.38
CA ILE A 188 -2.36 10.90 -10.58
C ILE A 188 -3.52 11.07 -11.56
N CYS A 189 -4.75 10.95 -11.08
CA CYS A 189 -5.94 11.02 -11.91
C CYS A 189 -6.13 12.39 -12.58
N THR A 190 -5.88 13.50 -11.86
CA THR A 190 -5.88 14.85 -12.43
C THR A 190 -4.87 14.97 -13.56
N ARG A 191 -3.64 14.48 -13.37
CA ARG A 191 -2.59 14.53 -14.40
C ARG A 191 -2.94 13.71 -15.64
N GLN A 192 -3.59 12.57 -15.47
CA GLN A 192 -3.95 11.65 -16.55
C GLN A 192 -5.36 11.89 -17.11
N ASN A 193 -6.08 12.89 -16.59
CA ASN A 193 -7.48 13.17 -16.89
C ASN A 193 -8.39 11.92 -16.73
N ILE A 194 -8.13 11.14 -15.68
CA ILE A 194 -8.91 9.93 -15.34
C ILE A 194 -10.05 10.35 -14.40
N PRO A 195 -11.31 10.01 -14.69
CA PRO A 195 -12.44 10.40 -13.87
C PRO A 195 -12.43 9.70 -12.51
N VAL A 196 -12.78 10.44 -11.46
CA VAL A 196 -12.80 9.94 -10.08
C VAL A 196 -14.14 10.28 -9.42
N SER A 197 -14.68 9.34 -8.64
CA SER A 197 -15.83 9.59 -7.77
C SER A 197 -15.49 9.21 -6.34
N ILE A 198 -16.10 9.88 -5.36
CA ILE A 198 -16.01 9.49 -3.95
C ILE A 198 -17.38 9.10 -3.43
N ALA A 199 -17.42 8.08 -2.60
CA ALA A 199 -18.61 7.59 -1.93
C ALA A 199 -18.40 7.59 -0.41
N PHE A 200 -19.41 8.08 0.30
CA PHE A 200 -19.53 7.96 1.76
C PHE A 200 -20.63 6.95 2.06
N LEU A 201 -20.39 6.04 3.02
CA LEU A 201 -21.30 4.97 3.40
C LEU A 201 -21.48 4.97 4.91
N ASP A 202 -22.72 4.80 5.37
CA ASP A 202 -23.09 4.70 6.78
C ASP A 202 -23.93 3.45 7.01
N LEU A 203 -23.57 2.61 7.98
CA LEU A 203 -24.37 1.42 8.29
C LEU A 203 -25.70 1.81 8.93
N ASN A 204 -26.79 1.33 8.33
CA ASN A 204 -28.12 1.58 8.84
C ASN A 204 -28.37 0.78 10.12
N SER A 205 -28.92 1.46 11.13
CA SER A 205 -29.37 0.82 12.37
C SER A 205 -28.27 0.03 13.10
N PHE A 206 -27.02 0.48 13.02
CA PHE A 206 -25.90 -0.20 13.67
C PHE A 206 -26.01 -0.22 15.21
N LYS A 207 -26.46 0.89 15.82
CA LYS A 207 -26.68 0.96 17.27
C LYS A 207 -27.65 -0.12 17.80
N PRO A 208 -28.85 -0.33 17.21
CA PRO A 208 -29.71 -1.46 17.54
C PRO A 208 -29.05 -2.84 17.49
N ILE A 209 -28.11 -3.08 16.56
CA ILE A 209 -27.37 -4.35 16.49
C ILE A 209 -26.52 -4.51 17.75
N ASN A 210 -25.77 -3.48 18.13
CA ASN A 210 -24.97 -3.49 19.36
C ASN A 210 -25.85 -3.66 20.62
N ASP A 211 -26.96 -2.94 20.69
CA ASP A 211 -27.83 -2.95 21.86
C ASP A 211 -28.55 -4.31 22.03
N THR A 212 -28.83 -5.02 20.93
CA THR A 212 -29.58 -6.29 20.94
C THR A 212 -28.68 -7.53 21.02
N PHE A 213 -27.56 -7.54 20.29
CA PHE A 213 -26.69 -8.71 20.14
C PHE A 213 -25.32 -8.54 20.81
N GLY A 214 -25.02 -7.35 21.34
CA GLY A 214 -23.77 -7.01 22.00
C GLY A 214 -22.71 -6.46 21.04
N HIS A 215 -21.72 -5.77 21.62
CA HIS A 215 -20.64 -5.12 20.86
C HIS A 215 -19.80 -6.08 20.02
N ALA A 216 -19.56 -7.31 20.52
CA ALA A 216 -18.81 -8.32 19.76
C ALA A 216 -19.51 -8.73 18.45
N GLU A 217 -20.84 -8.73 18.42
CA GLU A 217 -21.59 -8.99 17.19
C GLU A 217 -21.57 -7.77 16.25
N GLY A 218 -21.62 -6.56 16.80
CA GLY A 218 -21.42 -5.34 16.01
C GLY A 218 -20.04 -5.29 15.34
N ASP A 219 -18.99 -5.68 16.07
CA ASP A 219 -17.63 -5.83 15.52
C ASP A 219 -17.60 -6.87 14.38
N THR A 220 -18.30 -7.99 14.56
CA THR A 220 -18.45 -9.01 13.53
C THR A 220 -19.17 -8.49 12.27
N ALA A 221 -20.15 -7.58 12.44
CA ALA A 221 -20.81 -6.92 11.32
C ALA A 221 -19.87 -5.97 10.57
N LEU A 222 -19.07 -5.17 11.29
CA LEU A 222 -18.09 -4.26 10.71
C LEU A 222 -17.00 -5.01 9.93
N ILE A 223 -16.45 -6.08 10.52
CA ILE A 223 -15.46 -6.96 9.86
C ILE A 223 -16.07 -7.55 8.59
N ALA A 224 -17.29 -8.07 8.65
CA ALA A 224 -17.97 -8.65 7.50
C ALA A 224 -18.17 -7.64 6.37
N PHE A 225 -18.57 -6.41 6.71
CA PHE A 225 -18.75 -5.34 5.73
C PHE A 225 -17.41 -5.00 5.05
N ALA A 226 -16.34 -4.80 5.82
CA ALA A 226 -15.01 -4.51 5.29
C ALA A 226 -14.44 -5.65 4.42
N GLU A 227 -14.65 -6.91 4.81
CA GLU A 227 -14.25 -8.06 3.99
C GLU A 227 -15.00 -8.13 2.65
N LEU A 228 -16.28 -7.74 2.64
CA LEU A 228 -17.03 -7.61 1.39
C LEU A 228 -16.52 -6.45 0.54
N MET A 229 -16.09 -5.32 1.14
CA MET A 229 -15.47 -4.22 0.41
C MET A 229 -14.20 -4.71 -0.30
N LYS A 230 -13.29 -5.38 0.42
CA LYS A 230 -12.05 -5.95 -0.14
C LYS A 230 -12.29 -6.88 -1.34
N LYS A 231 -13.40 -7.62 -1.34
CA LYS A 231 -13.77 -8.55 -2.43
C LYS A 231 -14.49 -7.86 -3.60
N SER A 232 -15.10 -6.70 -3.37
CA SER A 232 -16.01 -6.05 -4.32
C SER A 232 -15.36 -4.92 -5.11
N PHE A 233 -14.38 -4.22 -4.52
CA PHE A 233 -13.68 -3.10 -5.14
C PHE A 233 -12.34 -3.55 -5.75
N ARG A 234 -11.83 -2.75 -6.69
CA ARG A 234 -10.57 -3.04 -7.38
C ARG A 234 -9.39 -2.67 -6.47
N LYS A 235 -8.21 -3.22 -6.78
CA LYS A 235 -6.96 -2.81 -6.12
C LYS A 235 -6.63 -1.32 -6.32
N SER A 236 -7.13 -0.72 -7.41
CA SER A 236 -6.95 0.71 -7.70
C SER A 236 -7.93 1.63 -6.95
N ASP A 237 -8.96 1.06 -6.32
CA ASP A 237 -9.91 1.83 -5.51
C ASP A 237 -9.35 1.96 -4.09
N VAL A 238 -9.52 3.14 -3.49
CA VAL A 238 -9.13 3.37 -2.09
C VAL A 238 -10.38 3.25 -1.23
N PHE A 239 -10.35 2.44 -0.17
CA PHE A 239 -11.49 2.34 0.75
C PHE A 239 -11.03 2.24 2.20
N ALA A 240 -11.86 2.77 3.09
CA ALA A 240 -11.50 2.95 4.49
C ALA A 240 -12.70 2.93 5.42
N ARG A 241 -12.44 2.63 6.69
CA ARG A 241 -13.32 2.94 7.80
C ARG A 241 -12.90 4.29 8.37
N ILE A 242 -13.79 5.27 8.30
CA ILE A 242 -13.48 6.66 8.67
C ILE A 242 -14.09 7.08 10.01
N GLY A 243 -15.06 6.31 10.50
CA GLY A 243 -15.74 6.50 11.78
C GLY A 243 -16.19 5.17 12.41
N GLY A 244 -17.17 5.22 13.31
CA GLY A 244 -17.67 4.04 14.01
C GLY A 244 -18.32 3.04 13.06
N ASP A 245 -19.34 3.47 12.34
CA ASP A 245 -20.13 2.76 11.34
C ASP A 245 -20.03 3.38 9.94
N GLU A 246 -19.07 4.29 9.77
CA GLU A 246 -18.86 5.08 8.57
C GLU A 246 -17.68 4.57 7.75
N PHE A 247 -17.88 4.46 6.44
CA PHE A 247 -16.89 4.01 5.46
C PHE A 247 -16.81 5.00 4.30
N ALA A 248 -15.64 5.10 3.71
CA ALA A 248 -15.40 5.93 2.53
C ALA A 248 -14.72 5.14 1.42
N ILE A 249 -14.99 5.52 0.18
CA ILE A 249 -14.43 4.91 -1.02
C ILE A 249 -14.08 5.99 -2.03
N LEU A 250 -12.87 5.95 -2.58
CA LEU A 250 -12.48 6.68 -3.78
C LEU A 250 -12.43 5.68 -4.94
N LEU A 251 -13.35 5.85 -5.89
CA LEU A 251 -13.46 5.03 -7.10
C LEU A 251 -12.65 5.69 -8.21
N THR A 252 -11.58 5.02 -8.64
CA THR A 252 -10.73 5.49 -9.74
C THR A 252 -11.27 5.01 -11.09
N ASP A 253 -11.01 5.76 -12.15
CA ASP A 253 -11.46 5.44 -13.52
C ASP A 253 -12.98 5.21 -13.61
N THR A 254 -13.73 6.02 -12.86
CA THR A 254 -15.16 5.80 -12.64
C THR A 254 -15.89 7.14 -12.60
N LEU A 255 -16.64 7.43 -13.68
CA LEU A 255 -17.64 8.51 -13.72
C LEU A 255 -18.87 8.16 -12.84
N ALA A 256 -19.74 9.14 -12.58
CA ALA A 256 -20.90 8.97 -11.68
C ALA A 256 -21.80 7.76 -12.00
N GLN A 257 -22.18 7.55 -13.28
CA GLN A 257 -23.03 6.40 -13.65
C GLN A 257 -22.33 5.03 -13.46
N PRO A 258 -21.07 4.85 -13.87
CA PRO A 258 -20.27 3.69 -13.49
C PRO A 258 -20.14 3.48 -11.97
N ALA A 259 -20.06 4.55 -11.18
CA ALA A 259 -19.95 4.47 -9.72
C ALA A 259 -21.21 3.84 -9.10
N GLU A 260 -22.40 4.28 -9.52
CA GLU A 260 -23.68 3.69 -9.10
C GLU A 260 -23.77 2.20 -9.44
N LYS A 261 -23.28 1.77 -10.61
CA LYS A 261 -23.25 0.34 -10.98
C LYS A 261 -22.32 -0.46 -10.08
N THR A 262 -21.14 0.07 -9.77
CA THR A 262 -20.20 -0.54 -8.82
C THR A 262 -20.84 -0.66 -7.44
N MET A 263 -21.57 0.36 -7.00
CA MET A 263 -22.25 0.35 -5.71
C MET A 263 -23.45 -0.58 -5.66
N ALA A 264 -24.22 -0.69 -6.76
CA ALA A 264 -25.27 -1.68 -6.91
C ALA A 264 -24.72 -3.11 -6.86
N ARG A 265 -23.53 -3.37 -7.44
CA ARG A 265 -22.84 -4.66 -7.34
C ARG A 265 -22.49 -4.97 -5.88
N PHE A 266 -21.91 -4.01 -5.17
CA PHE A 266 -21.58 -4.18 -3.75
C PHE A 266 -22.82 -4.44 -2.89
N ARG A 267 -23.90 -3.67 -3.08
CA ARG A 267 -25.19 -3.86 -2.41
C ARG A 267 -25.77 -5.25 -2.66
N ARG A 268 -25.65 -5.77 -3.89
CA ARG A 268 -26.07 -7.14 -4.22
C ARG A 268 -25.23 -8.19 -3.50
N ALA A 269 -23.91 -8.01 -3.41
CA ALA A 269 -23.03 -8.91 -2.66
C ALA A 269 -23.39 -8.93 -1.17
N LEU A 270 -23.64 -7.76 -0.57
CA LEU A 270 -24.07 -7.64 0.82
C LEU A 270 -25.42 -8.32 1.08
N ARG A 271 -26.40 -8.15 0.18
CA ARG A 271 -27.69 -8.85 0.27
C ARG A 271 -27.54 -10.36 0.22
N LEU A 272 -26.66 -10.88 -0.65
CA LEU A 272 -26.37 -12.32 -0.71
C LEU A 272 -25.73 -12.80 0.59
N TYR A 273 -24.77 -12.04 1.11
CA TYR A 273 -24.12 -12.33 2.38
C TYR A 273 -25.12 -12.41 3.54
N ASN A 274 -26.01 -11.42 3.68
CA ASN A 274 -27.04 -11.40 4.72
C ASN A 274 -27.93 -12.66 4.67
N LYS A 275 -28.32 -13.12 3.46
CA LYS A 275 -29.10 -14.35 3.29
C LYS A 275 -28.35 -15.59 3.75
N THR A 276 -27.05 -15.66 3.50
CA THR A 276 -26.23 -16.83 3.87
C THR A 276 -25.81 -16.82 5.34
N ALA A 277 -25.64 -15.64 5.94
CA ALA A 277 -25.09 -15.51 7.28
C ALA A 277 -26.12 -15.78 8.39
N ASN A 278 -27.42 -15.60 8.11
CA ASN A 278 -28.56 -15.89 9.00
C ASN A 278 -28.36 -15.41 10.46
N ARG A 279 -27.95 -14.15 10.64
CA ARG A 279 -27.56 -13.56 11.94
C ARG A 279 -28.73 -13.01 12.77
N GLY A 280 -29.95 -13.09 12.23
CA GLY A 280 -31.13 -12.44 12.83
C GLY A 280 -31.27 -10.94 12.53
N TYR A 281 -30.33 -10.36 11.78
CA TYR A 281 -30.38 -8.98 11.27
C TYR A 281 -29.75 -8.91 9.87
N ASN A 282 -30.07 -7.84 9.14
CA ASN A 282 -29.45 -7.53 7.85
C ASN A 282 -28.47 -6.36 8.02
N ILE A 283 -27.26 -6.50 7.50
CA ILE A 283 -26.37 -5.36 7.34
C ILE A 283 -26.86 -4.56 6.13
N GLU A 284 -27.24 -3.32 6.37
CA GLU A 284 -27.69 -2.38 5.35
C GLU A 284 -26.90 -1.08 5.49
N PHE A 285 -26.84 -0.28 4.43
CA PHE A 285 -26.13 0.97 4.45
C PHE A 285 -26.83 2.03 3.59
N SER A 286 -26.67 3.28 3.97
CA SER A 286 -26.94 4.44 3.13
C SER A 286 -25.64 4.90 2.48
N GLU A 287 -25.73 5.48 1.29
CA GLU A 287 -24.57 5.98 0.56
C GLU A 287 -24.83 7.39 0.02
N GLY A 288 -23.77 8.17 -0.16
CA GLY A 288 -23.77 9.41 -0.91
C GLY A 288 -22.57 9.40 -1.85
N ILE A 289 -22.82 9.53 -3.15
CA ILE A 289 -21.79 9.45 -4.19
C ILE A 289 -21.69 10.80 -4.89
N ILE A 290 -20.49 11.35 -4.99
CA ILE A 290 -20.23 12.58 -5.73
C ILE A 290 -19.10 12.34 -6.76
N PRO A 291 -19.30 12.72 -8.03
CA PRO A 291 -18.18 12.82 -8.96
C PRO A 291 -17.26 13.97 -8.54
N ILE A 292 -15.97 13.80 -8.71
CA ILE A 292 -14.98 14.82 -8.38
C ILE A 292 -14.70 15.66 -9.62
N ASP A 293 -14.89 16.97 -9.50
CA ASP A 293 -14.40 17.93 -10.48
C ASP A 293 -12.88 18.12 -10.30
N LEU A 294 -12.12 17.58 -11.24
CA LEU A 294 -10.65 17.62 -11.22
C LEU A 294 -10.09 19.03 -11.51
N GLU A 295 -10.91 19.96 -12.03
CA GLU A 295 -10.49 21.34 -12.31
C GLU A 295 -10.44 22.20 -11.04
N GLN A 296 -11.25 21.86 -10.02
CA GLN A 296 -11.39 22.67 -8.80
C GLN A 296 -10.44 22.26 -7.67
N THR A 297 -9.67 21.17 -7.83
CA THR A 297 -8.76 20.61 -6.82
C THR A 297 -9.31 20.63 -5.38
N PRO A 298 -10.52 20.10 -5.12
CA PRO A 298 -11.12 20.16 -3.79
C PRO A 298 -10.35 19.28 -2.81
N SER A 299 -10.32 19.67 -1.53
CA SER A 299 -9.76 18.81 -0.48
C SER A 299 -10.61 17.56 -0.27
N ILE A 300 -9.97 16.43 0.05
CA ILE A 300 -10.67 15.17 0.34
C ILE A 300 -11.69 15.35 1.48
N GLU A 301 -11.37 16.16 2.49
CA GLU A 301 -12.29 16.43 3.59
C GLU A 301 -13.55 17.18 3.14
N SER A 302 -13.42 18.17 2.25
CA SER A 302 -14.58 18.88 1.68
C SER A 302 -15.48 17.92 0.90
N LEU A 303 -14.86 17.05 0.09
CA LEU A 303 -15.57 16.05 -0.68
C LEU A 303 -16.30 15.03 0.21
N LEU A 304 -15.67 14.54 1.27
CA LEU A 304 -16.32 13.64 2.24
C LEU A 304 -17.53 14.30 2.90
N ASN A 305 -17.43 15.57 3.31
CA ASN A 305 -18.55 16.30 3.91
C ASN A 305 -19.72 16.50 2.94
N GLN A 306 -19.43 16.73 1.65
CA GLN A 306 -20.45 16.82 0.61
C GLN A 306 -21.14 15.48 0.37
N ALA A 307 -20.37 14.38 0.31
CA ALA A 307 -20.90 13.03 0.15
C ALA A 307 -21.77 12.59 1.34
N ASP A 308 -21.33 12.89 2.56
CA ASP A 308 -22.12 12.67 3.79
C ASP A 308 -23.45 13.47 3.78
N SER A 309 -23.37 14.76 3.43
CA SER A 309 -24.57 15.61 3.30
C SER A 309 -25.58 15.06 2.29
N LEU A 310 -25.10 14.56 1.15
CA LEU A 310 -25.93 13.94 0.12
C LEU A 310 -26.57 12.64 0.63
N MET A 311 -25.80 11.79 1.31
CA MET A 311 -26.30 10.57 1.93
C MET A 311 -27.42 10.88 2.93
N TYR A 312 -27.24 11.88 3.80
CA TYR A 312 -28.23 12.26 4.80
C TYR A 312 -29.54 12.75 4.17
N GLN A 313 -29.46 13.52 3.08
CA GLN A 313 -30.63 13.95 2.32
C GLN A 313 -31.41 12.77 1.70
N GLN A 314 -30.69 11.80 1.13
CA GLN A 314 -31.30 10.60 0.55
C GLN A 314 -31.96 9.73 1.63
N LYS A 315 -31.28 9.53 2.77
CA LYS A 315 -31.79 8.76 3.92
C LYS A 315 -33.11 9.32 4.46
N ASN A 316 -33.25 10.66 4.51
CA ASN A 316 -34.49 11.31 4.95
C ASN A 316 -35.61 11.24 3.91
N THR A 317 -35.28 11.18 2.63
CA THR A 317 -36.27 11.08 1.54
C THR A 317 -36.85 9.67 1.45
N SER A 318 -36.05 8.63 1.70
CA SER A 318 -36.51 7.23 1.72
C SER A 318 -37.27 6.81 2.98
N ARG A 319 -37.29 7.66 4.02
CA ARG A 319 -38.05 7.45 5.28
C ARG A 319 -39.44 8.11 5.28
N LYS A 320 -39.76 8.91 4.25
CA LYS A 320 -41.09 9.49 4.02
C LYS A 320 -41.87 8.64 3.04
#